data_AF-A0A480A828-F1
#
_entry.id   AF-A0A480A828-F1
#
_cell.length_a   1.000
_cell.length_b   1.000
_cell.length_c   1.000
_cell.angle_alpha   90.00
_cell.angle_beta   90.00
_cell.angle_gamma   90.00
#
_symmetry.space_group_name_H-M   'P 1'
#
loop_
_entity.id
_entity.type
_entity.pdbx_description
1 polymer ?
#
loop_
_entity_poly.entity_id
_entity_poly.type
_entity_poly.pdbx_seq_one_letter_code
_entity_poly.pdbx_strand_id
1 'polypeptide(L)'
;MTVTQKIEPGLDVIFPPSNLESDEPPLESSLHLQQMLLLIQCLNWWWRDINKINNYFVAGNMTIYYSPRQIKTKDFRGPDFFLVLDTENCDRNSWVVWEEGGKYPNLIIELLSPSTASTDKGLKKQIYQDIFRTPEYFWFNPQSLEFAGFILFGGTYQPIEPNPQGLLWSQQLNLYLGVHDGKLRYFMPEGELMLTPEEYGVQQTQLAEQQTQLAEEATQLAEQQTQLAEQQTQLAEQQTQLAEQASQLAEQQTQRAERLAAKLRELNIDPDIL
;
A
#
# COMPACT_ATOMS: atom_id res chain seq x y z
N MET A 1 -7.54 46.14 79.81
CA MET A 1 -8.10 45.07 78.98
C MET A 1 -8.44 45.63 77.62
N THR A 2 -7.64 45.29 76.62
CA THR A 2 -7.94 45.50 75.20
C THR A 2 -7.21 44.37 74.49
N VAL A 3 -7.96 43.40 73.97
CA VAL A 3 -7.40 42.23 73.28
C VAL A 3 -7.01 42.70 71.88
N THR A 4 -5.72 42.92 71.66
CA THR A 4 -5.19 43.08 70.30
C THR A 4 -4.85 41.69 69.79
N GLN A 5 -5.70 41.14 68.95
CA GLN A 5 -5.48 39.89 68.25
C GLN A 5 -4.35 40.12 67.24
N LYS A 6 -3.15 39.58 67.50
CA LYS A 6 -2.10 39.48 66.48
C LYS A 6 -2.51 38.37 65.53
N ILE A 7 -2.89 38.75 64.32
CA ILE A 7 -2.99 37.84 63.18
C ILE A 7 -1.55 37.47 62.81
N GLU A 8 -1.18 36.19 62.94
CA GLU A 8 0.10 35.70 62.42
C GLU A 8 0.06 35.70 60.89
N PRO A 9 1.13 36.18 60.21
CA PRO A 9 1.19 36.22 58.77
C PRO A 9 1.62 34.85 58.23
N GLY A 10 0.85 34.35 57.26
CA GLY A 10 1.33 33.45 56.21
C GLY A 10 1.70 32.03 56.64
N LEU A 11 0.74 31.12 56.57
CA LEU A 11 1.06 29.78 56.07
C LEU A 11 1.60 29.98 54.65
N ASP A 12 2.92 30.00 54.48
CA ASP A 12 3.53 29.90 53.16
C ASP A 12 3.11 28.54 52.59
N VAL A 13 2.08 28.57 51.75
CA VAL A 13 1.70 27.44 50.92
C VAL A 13 2.87 27.22 49.98
N ILE A 14 3.72 26.24 50.30
CA ILE A 14 4.78 25.78 49.41
C ILE A 14 4.08 25.19 48.18
N PHE A 15 4.01 25.95 47.10
CA PHE A 15 3.60 25.43 45.81
C PHE A 15 4.69 24.47 45.31
N PRO A 16 4.32 23.29 44.77
CA PRO A 16 5.30 22.43 44.12
C PRO A 16 5.95 23.20 42.95
N PRO A 17 7.24 22.96 42.67
CA PRO A 17 7.92 23.60 41.56
C PRO A 17 7.17 23.32 40.25
N SER A 18 6.89 24.36 39.48
CA SER A 18 6.45 24.27 38.08
C SER A 18 7.66 24.14 37.15
N ASN A 19 7.51 23.43 36.02
CA ASN A 19 8.58 22.86 35.18
C ASN A 19 9.25 21.61 35.80
N LEU A 20 8.44 20.66 36.25
CA LEU A 20 8.92 19.29 36.39
C LEU A 20 9.07 18.71 34.98
N GLU A 21 10.29 18.29 34.62
CA GLU A 21 10.50 17.45 33.45
C GLU A 21 9.73 16.13 33.64
N SER A 22 9.16 15.63 32.55
CA SER A 22 8.44 14.36 32.57
C SER A 22 9.41 13.24 32.98
N ASP A 23 9.15 12.60 34.12
CA ASP A 23 9.71 11.29 34.48
C ASP A 23 8.71 10.18 34.08
N GLU A 24 8.10 10.35 32.90
CA GLU A 24 7.41 9.27 32.20
C GLU A 24 8.47 8.32 31.61
N PRO A 25 8.22 6.99 31.57
CA PRO A 25 9.06 6.13 30.73
C PRO A 25 9.11 6.75 29.34
N PRO A 26 10.29 6.91 28.71
CA PRO A 26 10.43 7.74 27.53
C PRO A 26 9.42 7.30 26.47
N LEU A 27 8.46 8.17 26.19
CA LEU A 27 7.47 7.96 25.14
C LEU A 27 8.19 7.90 23.80
N GLU A 28 7.68 7.07 22.89
CA GLU A 28 8.29 6.96 21.56
C GLU A 28 8.27 8.30 20.83
N SER A 29 9.37 8.62 20.15
CA SER A 29 9.38 9.75 19.22
C SER A 29 8.42 9.47 18.05
N SER A 30 7.88 10.53 17.45
CA SER A 30 6.98 10.39 16.29
C SER A 30 7.63 9.62 15.14
N LEU A 31 8.92 9.85 14.89
CA LEU A 31 9.68 9.18 13.85
C LEU A 31 9.85 7.68 14.11
N HIS A 32 10.11 7.29 15.37
CA HIS A 32 10.22 5.90 15.79
C HIS A 32 8.87 5.18 15.65
N LEU A 33 7.80 5.76 16.18
CA LEU A 33 6.44 5.23 16.08
C LEU A 33 6.02 5.06 14.61
N GLN A 34 6.25 6.07 13.76
CA GLN A 34 5.92 6.02 12.34
C GLN A 34 6.69 4.91 11.61
N GLN A 35 7.98 4.75 11.93
CA GLN A 35 8.80 3.70 11.34
C GLN A 35 8.32 2.30 11.76
N MET A 36 7.99 2.09 13.04
CA MET A 36 7.45 0.82 13.54
C MET A 36 6.11 0.50 12.87
N LEU A 37 5.18 1.45 12.84
CA LEU A 37 3.88 1.28 12.20
C LEU A 37 4.00 1.00 10.70
N LEU A 38 4.97 1.63 10.02
CA LEU A 38 5.22 1.35 8.61
C LEU A 38 5.57 -0.13 8.39
N LEU A 39 6.49 -0.68 9.20
CA LEU A 39 6.93 -2.07 9.06
C LEU A 39 5.77 -3.05 9.29
N ILE A 40 5.00 -2.83 10.37
CA ILE A 40 3.85 -3.67 10.71
C ILE A 40 2.78 -3.62 9.61
N GLN A 41 2.42 -2.43 9.15
CA GLN A 41 1.38 -2.26 8.13
C GLN A 41 1.78 -2.86 6.78
N CYS A 42 3.02 -2.68 6.35
CA CYS A 42 3.51 -3.26 5.09
C CYS A 42 3.44 -4.79 5.13
N LEU A 43 3.91 -5.43 6.21
CA LEU A 43 3.85 -6.89 6.32
C LEU A 43 2.42 -7.41 6.43
N ASN A 44 1.58 -6.79 7.25
CA ASN A 44 0.17 -7.19 7.36
C ASN A 44 -0.58 -7.06 6.05
N TRP A 45 -0.28 -6.03 5.27
CA TRP A 45 -0.85 -5.85 3.94
C TRP A 45 -0.31 -6.85 2.93
N TRP A 46 1.01 -7.05 2.90
CA TRP A 46 1.66 -7.96 1.96
C TRP A 46 1.24 -9.41 2.19
N TRP A 47 1.25 -9.85 3.44
CA TRP A 47 0.81 -11.17 3.85
C TRP A 47 -0.68 -11.25 4.13
N ARG A 48 -1.52 -10.32 3.66
CA ARG A 48 -2.99 -10.37 3.87
C ARG A 48 -3.66 -11.66 3.41
N ASP A 49 -3.11 -12.33 2.40
CA ASP A 49 -3.63 -13.63 1.94
C ASP A 49 -3.10 -14.79 2.79
N ILE A 50 -1.87 -14.70 3.30
CA ILE A 50 -1.32 -15.64 4.29
C ILE A 50 -1.98 -15.42 5.67
N ASN A 51 -2.40 -14.20 5.99
CA ASN A 51 -3.19 -13.84 7.17
C ASN A 51 -4.52 -14.62 7.20
N LYS A 52 -5.09 -14.96 6.04
CA LYS A 52 -6.28 -15.82 5.98
C LYS A 52 -6.01 -17.24 6.47
N ILE A 53 -4.74 -17.68 6.47
CA ILE A 53 -4.28 -18.98 6.99
C ILE A 53 -3.77 -18.85 8.45
N ASN A 54 -3.66 -17.64 8.97
CA ASN A 54 -3.40 -17.35 10.38
C ASN A 54 -2.08 -17.96 10.92
N ASN A 55 -0.98 -17.80 10.18
CA ASN A 55 0.27 -18.55 10.41
C ASN A 55 1.49 -17.69 10.82
N TYR A 56 1.29 -16.45 11.24
CA TYR A 56 2.36 -15.64 11.82
C TYR A 56 1.81 -14.62 12.82
N PHE A 57 2.66 -14.05 13.67
CA PHE A 57 2.33 -12.94 14.56
C PHE A 57 3.41 -11.87 14.47
N VAL A 58 3.00 -10.61 14.35
CA VAL A 58 3.89 -9.45 14.31
C VAL A 58 3.43 -8.42 15.32
N ALA A 59 4.35 -7.88 16.11
CA ALA A 59 4.07 -6.82 17.05
C ALA A 59 5.29 -5.93 17.27
N GLY A 60 5.04 -4.75 17.83
CA GLY A 60 6.06 -3.85 18.30
C GLY A 60 5.76 -3.36 19.70
N ASN A 61 6.80 -2.92 20.42
CA ASN A 61 6.70 -2.43 21.80
C ASN A 61 5.95 -3.37 22.76
N MET A 62 6.07 -4.68 22.54
CA MET A 62 5.41 -5.70 23.35
C MET A 62 6.44 -6.54 24.09
N THR A 63 6.23 -6.70 25.40
CA THR A 63 7.14 -7.46 26.27
C THR A 63 7.18 -8.93 25.88
N ILE A 64 8.39 -9.48 25.85
CA ILE A 64 8.66 -10.91 25.67
C ILE A 64 9.12 -11.50 27.00
N TYR A 65 8.30 -12.38 27.59
CA TYR A 65 8.64 -13.12 28.80
C TYR A 65 9.30 -14.45 28.44
N TYR A 66 10.60 -14.56 28.71
CA TYR A 66 11.39 -15.75 28.41
C TYR A 66 11.95 -16.45 29.66
N SER A 67 11.76 -15.86 30.85
CA SER A 67 12.10 -16.49 32.13
C SER A 67 11.06 -16.18 33.21
N PRO A 68 10.55 -17.18 33.95
CA PRO A 68 9.68 -16.95 35.11
C PRO A 68 10.33 -16.09 36.20
N ARG A 69 11.66 -16.02 36.25
CA ARG A 69 12.39 -15.15 37.20
C ARG A 69 12.29 -13.67 36.81
N GLN A 70 12.21 -13.37 35.52
CA GLN A 70 12.13 -12.03 34.96
C GLN A 70 10.76 -11.37 35.19
N ILE A 71 9.69 -12.16 35.36
CA ILE A 71 8.35 -11.65 35.78
C ILE A 71 8.47 -10.78 37.04
N LYS A 72 9.42 -11.12 37.92
CA LYS A 72 9.62 -10.45 39.21
C LYS A 72 10.43 -9.16 39.10
N THR A 73 11.31 -9.03 38.11
CA THR A 73 12.24 -7.89 38.01
C THR A 73 11.87 -6.90 36.91
N LYS A 74 11.19 -7.35 35.84
CA LYS A 74 10.76 -6.53 34.68
C LYS A 74 11.90 -5.75 33.99
N ASP A 75 13.16 -6.13 34.20
CA ASP A 75 14.31 -5.34 33.75
C ASP A 75 14.54 -5.34 32.23
N PHE A 76 13.94 -6.28 31.51
CA PHE A 76 14.06 -6.38 30.06
C PHE A 76 12.79 -5.87 29.38
N ARG A 77 12.94 -4.80 28.61
CA ARG A 77 11.91 -4.24 27.73
C ARG A 77 11.87 -5.04 26.43
N GLY A 78 10.67 -5.26 25.91
CA GLY A 78 10.47 -5.92 24.62
C GLY A 78 11.15 -5.20 23.46
N PRO A 79 11.34 -5.88 22.32
CA PRO A 79 11.88 -5.26 21.12
C PRO A 79 10.89 -4.27 20.50
N ASP A 80 11.41 -3.30 19.73
CA ASP A 80 10.59 -2.34 19.00
C ASP A 80 9.74 -3.02 17.91
N PHE A 81 10.26 -4.08 17.30
CA PHE A 81 9.52 -4.91 16.35
C PHE A 81 9.98 -6.36 16.43
N PHE A 82 9.04 -7.31 16.35
CA PHE A 82 9.36 -8.72 16.19
C PHE A 82 8.31 -9.48 15.38
N LEU A 83 8.77 -10.57 14.77
CA LEU A 83 7.98 -11.51 14.00
C LEU A 83 8.15 -12.93 14.57
N VAL A 84 7.05 -13.63 14.75
CA VAL A 84 7.00 -15.07 15.01
C VAL A 84 6.27 -15.76 13.87
N LEU A 85 6.86 -16.80 13.31
CA LEU A 85 6.28 -17.63 12.26
C LEU A 85 5.61 -18.87 12.86
N ASP A 86 4.76 -19.50 12.04
CA ASP A 86 4.04 -20.74 12.37
C ASP A 86 3.19 -20.65 13.63
N THR A 87 2.57 -19.49 13.89
CA THR A 87 1.74 -19.25 15.07
C THR A 87 0.45 -18.52 14.69
N GLU A 88 -0.55 -18.61 15.56
CA GLU A 88 -1.82 -17.92 15.38
C GLU A 88 -1.64 -16.39 15.46
N ASN A 89 -2.14 -15.67 14.46
CA ASN A 89 -2.23 -14.22 14.43
C ASN A 89 -3.47 -13.75 15.23
N CYS A 90 -3.32 -13.66 16.54
CA CYS A 90 -4.35 -13.16 17.45
C CYS A 90 -3.78 -12.11 18.41
N ASP A 91 -4.67 -11.28 18.94
CA ASP A 91 -4.29 -10.21 19.86
C ASP A 91 -3.63 -10.77 21.13
N ARG A 92 -2.55 -10.11 21.55
CA ARG A 92 -1.78 -10.49 22.74
C ARG A 92 -1.43 -9.25 23.56
N ASN A 93 -1.45 -9.39 24.87
CA ASN A 93 -0.94 -8.36 25.79
C ASN A 93 0.59 -8.44 25.96
N SER A 94 1.16 -9.62 25.74
CA SER A 94 2.58 -9.91 25.82
C SER A 94 2.86 -11.24 25.13
N TRP A 95 4.11 -11.45 24.71
CA TRP A 95 4.55 -12.76 24.23
C TRP A 95 5.14 -13.57 25.38
N VAL A 96 4.46 -14.63 25.81
CA VAL A 96 4.89 -15.47 26.93
C VAL A 96 5.42 -16.80 26.40
N VAL A 97 6.74 -16.95 26.32
CA VAL A 97 7.38 -18.05 25.58
C VAL A 97 6.89 -19.44 26.00
N TRP A 98 6.68 -19.70 27.30
CA TRP A 98 6.23 -21.01 27.77
C TRP A 98 4.72 -21.27 27.56
N GLU A 99 3.92 -20.23 27.31
CA GLU A 99 2.51 -20.38 26.90
C GLU A 99 2.42 -20.55 25.37
N GLU A 100 3.36 -19.98 24.62
CA GLU A 100 3.49 -20.07 23.16
C GLU A 100 4.29 -21.31 22.70
N GLY A 101 4.30 -22.38 23.50
CA GLY A 101 4.95 -23.65 23.13
C GLY A 101 6.48 -23.59 23.03
N GLY A 102 7.13 -22.66 23.73
CA GLY A 102 8.57 -22.46 23.69
C GLY A 102 9.05 -21.65 22.48
N LYS A 103 8.14 -21.01 21.72
CA LYS A 103 8.48 -20.23 20.54
C LYS A 103 9.07 -18.88 20.91
N TYR A 104 10.24 -18.60 20.34
CA TYR A 104 10.88 -17.30 20.35
C TYR A 104 10.68 -16.60 19.00
N PRO A 105 10.88 -15.28 18.93
CA PRO A 105 10.83 -14.57 17.66
C PRO A 105 11.81 -15.13 16.63
N ASN A 106 11.31 -15.24 15.40
CA ASN A 106 12.08 -15.57 14.21
C ASN A 106 12.95 -14.39 13.78
N LEU A 107 12.43 -13.17 13.93
CA LEU A 107 13.10 -11.95 13.53
C LEU A 107 12.79 -10.82 14.51
N ILE A 108 13.81 -10.01 14.82
CA ILE A 108 13.70 -8.81 15.67
C ILE A 108 14.33 -7.63 14.94
N ILE A 109 13.69 -6.46 15.02
CA ILE A 109 14.22 -5.18 14.54
C ILE A 109 14.17 -4.17 15.69
N GLU A 110 15.29 -3.52 15.98
CA GLU A 110 15.36 -2.41 16.94
C GLU A 110 15.52 -1.07 16.21
N LEU A 111 14.73 -0.08 16.62
CA LEU A 111 14.76 1.27 16.08
C LEU A 111 15.57 2.15 17.04
N LEU A 112 16.83 2.37 16.68
CA LEU A 112 17.81 2.99 17.56
C LEU A 112 17.47 4.44 17.85
N SER A 113 17.63 4.82 19.11
CA SER A 113 17.68 6.20 19.57
C SER A 113 19.02 6.50 20.25
N PRO A 114 19.41 7.77 20.43
CA PRO A 114 20.64 8.11 21.18
C PRO A 114 20.71 7.50 22.59
N SER A 115 19.56 7.29 23.25
CA SER A 115 19.48 6.76 24.61
C SER A 115 19.49 5.22 24.68
N THR A 116 19.07 4.53 23.61
CA THR A 116 18.96 3.05 23.61
C THR A 116 20.05 2.35 22.81
N ALA A 117 20.72 3.05 21.88
CA ALA A 117 21.62 2.45 20.92
C ALA A 117 22.74 1.57 21.51
N SER A 118 23.33 1.95 22.64
CA SER A 118 24.38 1.13 23.30
C SER A 118 23.83 -0.18 23.84
N THR A 119 22.60 -0.16 24.36
CA THR A 119 21.94 -1.34 24.93
C THR A 119 21.46 -2.26 23.82
N ASP A 120 20.88 -1.71 22.75
CA ASP A 120 20.39 -2.46 21.60
C ASP A 120 21.54 -3.19 20.88
N LYS A 121 22.65 -2.47 20.59
CA LYS A 121 23.85 -3.05 19.94
C LYS A 121 24.67 -3.97 20.85
N GLY A 122 24.46 -3.89 22.17
CA GLY A 122 25.22 -4.63 23.19
C GLY A 122 24.39 -5.73 23.84
N LEU A 123 23.84 -5.43 25.02
CA LEU A 123 23.18 -6.40 25.90
C LEU A 123 21.98 -7.08 25.22
N LYS A 124 21.10 -6.34 24.54
CA LYS A 124 19.94 -6.92 23.88
C LYS A 124 20.36 -7.85 22.74
N LYS A 125 21.27 -7.40 21.88
CA LYS A 125 21.87 -8.26 20.84
C LYS A 125 22.40 -9.57 21.44
N GLN A 126 23.10 -9.51 22.57
CA GLN A 126 23.61 -10.70 23.25
C GLN A 126 22.47 -11.60 23.75
N ILE A 127 21.43 -11.04 24.37
CA ILE A 127 20.24 -11.80 24.81
C ILE A 127 19.56 -12.50 23.62
N TYR A 128 19.37 -11.79 22.51
CA TYR A 128 18.77 -12.35 21.30
C TYR A 128 19.61 -13.49 20.73
N GLN A 129 20.94 -13.34 20.76
CA GLN A 129 21.88 -14.35 20.30
C GLN A 129 21.93 -15.59 21.20
N ASP A 130 22.13 -15.39 22.50
CA ASP A 130 22.55 -16.43 23.43
C ASP A 130 21.35 -17.13 24.10
N ILE A 131 20.27 -16.38 24.33
CA ILE A 131 19.08 -16.85 25.03
C ILE A 131 17.96 -17.14 24.04
N PHE A 132 17.56 -16.15 23.22
CA PHE A 132 16.39 -16.33 22.35
C PHE A 132 16.72 -17.20 21.16
N ARG A 133 18.01 -17.20 20.76
CA ARG A 133 18.49 -17.84 19.54
C ARG A 133 17.70 -17.35 18.32
N THR A 134 17.35 -16.05 18.32
CA THR A 134 16.56 -15.43 17.26
C THR A 134 17.35 -15.51 15.94
N PRO A 135 16.81 -16.16 14.90
CA PRO A 135 17.51 -16.37 13.63
C PRO A 135 18.07 -15.11 12.99
N GLU A 136 17.29 -14.02 12.97
CA GLU A 136 17.70 -12.77 12.32
C GLU A 136 17.43 -11.55 13.22
N TYR A 137 18.42 -10.66 13.31
CA TYR A 137 18.35 -9.45 14.12
C TYR A 137 18.80 -8.26 13.31
N PHE A 138 18.02 -7.18 13.32
CA PHE A 138 18.34 -5.94 12.62
C PHE A 138 18.29 -4.75 13.57
N TRP A 139 18.98 -3.69 13.22
CA TRP A 139 18.74 -2.38 13.80
C TRP A 139 18.73 -1.30 12.73
N PHE A 140 17.96 -0.24 12.99
CA PHE A 140 17.90 0.94 12.15
C PHE A 140 17.83 2.21 13.00
N ASN A 141 18.66 3.20 12.70
CA ASN A 141 18.57 4.53 13.30
C ASN A 141 17.86 5.46 12.30
N PRO A 142 16.65 5.95 12.59
CA PRO A 142 15.90 6.77 11.65
C PRO A 142 16.45 8.20 11.49
N GLN A 143 17.37 8.65 12.36
CA GLN A 143 18.01 9.96 12.26
C GLN A 143 19.32 9.90 11.46
N SER A 144 20.20 8.93 11.77
CA SER A 144 21.49 8.78 11.08
C SER A 144 21.41 7.92 9.83
N LEU A 145 20.30 7.22 9.64
CA LEU A 145 20.09 6.20 8.60
C LEU A 145 21.05 5.00 8.71
N GLU A 146 21.69 4.82 9.86
CA GLU A 146 22.48 3.62 10.14
C GLU A 146 21.57 2.40 10.10
N PHE A 147 21.90 1.44 9.26
CA PHE A 147 21.16 0.18 9.12
C PHE A 147 22.14 -1.00 9.13
N ALA A 148 21.84 -2.03 9.91
CA ALA A 148 22.59 -3.28 9.89
C ALA A 148 21.67 -4.47 10.18
N GLY A 149 22.05 -5.62 9.65
CA GLY A 149 21.37 -6.90 9.85
C GLY A 149 22.37 -7.99 10.21
N PHE A 150 21.89 -8.96 10.98
CA PHE A 150 22.69 -10.07 11.47
C PHE A 150 21.89 -11.37 11.35
N ILE A 151 22.58 -12.43 10.93
CA ILE A 151 22.05 -13.79 10.88
C ILE A 151 22.77 -14.64 11.92
N LEU A 152 22.00 -15.44 12.66
CA LEU A 152 22.54 -16.34 13.67
C LEU A 152 23.14 -17.58 12.98
N PHE A 153 24.46 -17.71 13.02
CA PHE A 153 25.17 -18.84 12.45
C PHE A 153 26.20 -19.40 13.44
N GLY A 154 26.17 -20.71 13.68
CA GLY A 154 27.06 -21.35 14.65
C GLY A 154 26.90 -20.82 16.09
N GLY A 155 25.72 -20.31 16.44
CA GLY A 155 25.43 -19.73 17.76
C GLY A 155 25.90 -18.29 17.95
N THR A 156 26.43 -17.64 16.89
CA THR A 156 26.89 -16.24 16.92
C THR A 156 26.25 -15.44 15.78
N TYR A 157 25.97 -14.16 16.03
CA TYR A 157 25.48 -13.26 15.00
C TYR A 157 26.61 -12.86 14.05
N GLN A 158 26.41 -13.14 12.77
CA GLN A 158 27.27 -12.69 11.69
C GLN A 158 26.56 -11.58 10.91
N PRO A 159 27.25 -10.51 10.47
CA PRO A 159 26.66 -9.48 9.63
C PRO A 159 26.06 -10.09 8.35
N ILE A 160 24.91 -9.58 7.92
CA ILE A 160 24.34 -9.87 6.61
C ILE A 160 24.99 -8.91 5.61
N GLU A 161 25.63 -9.46 4.58
CA GLU A 161 26.25 -8.65 3.53
C GLU A 161 25.17 -8.05 2.61
N PRO A 162 25.27 -6.75 2.26
CA PRO A 162 24.35 -6.13 1.33
C PRO A 162 24.55 -6.62 -0.09
N ASN A 163 23.46 -6.64 -0.86
CA ASN A 163 23.52 -6.79 -2.31
C ASN A 163 24.07 -5.49 -2.97
N PRO A 164 24.30 -5.47 -4.30
CA PRO A 164 24.81 -4.28 -4.99
C PRO A 164 23.95 -3.01 -4.84
N GLN A 165 22.67 -3.16 -4.50
CA GLN A 165 21.73 -2.07 -4.24
C GLN A 165 21.75 -1.61 -2.76
N GLY A 166 22.58 -2.22 -1.91
CA GLY A 166 22.66 -1.91 -0.48
C GLY A 166 21.59 -2.59 0.38
N LEU A 167 20.86 -3.57 -0.17
CA LEU A 167 19.76 -4.24 0.52
C LEU A 167 20.23 -5.50 1.25
N LEU A 168 19.67 -5.76 2.43
CA LEU A 168 19.96 -6.94 3.25
C LEU A 168 18.86 -7.98 3.10
N TRP A 169 19.22 -9.21 2.72
CA TRP A 169 18.25 -10.30 2.56
C TRP A 169 17.85 -10.89 3.91
N SER A 170 16.54 -11.03 4.16
CA SER A 170 15.98 -11.78 5.28
C SER A 170 15.37 -13.08 4.80
N GLN A 171 15.90 -14.21 5.29
CA GLN A 171 15.38 -15.54 5.03
C GLN A 171 14.05 -15.78 5.75
N GLN A 172 13.84 -15.17 6.93
CA GLN A 172 12.59 -15.31 7.67
C GLN A 172 11.43 -14.59 6.98
N LEU A 173 11.70 -13.45 6.34
CA LEU A 173 10.68 -12.69 5.60
C LEU A 173 10.56 -13.13 4.13
N ASN A 174 11.60 -13.72 3.54
CA ASN A 174 11.77 -13.86 2.09
C ASN A 174 11.65 -12.50 1.37
N LEU A 175 12.21 -11.47 2.00
CA LEU A 175 12.22 -10.09 1.52
C LEU A 175 13.59 -9.49 1.78
N TYR A 176 13.93 -8.48 1.00
CA TYR A 176 15.02 -7.58 1.31
C TYR A 176 14.55 -6.46 2.24
N LEU A 177 15.46 -5.97 3.07
CA LEU A 177 15.31 -4.75 3.86
C LEU A 177 16.34 -3.73 3.40
N GLY A 178 15.97 -2.46 3.35
CA GLY A 178 16.90 -1.39 3.03
C GLY A 178 16.34 -0.01 3.35
N VAL A 179 17.22 1.00 3.29
CA VAL A 179 16.83 2.39 3.53
C VAL A 179 16.38 3.03 2.22
N HIS A 180 15.16 3.56 2.20
CA HIS A 180 14.58 4.28 1.07
C HIS A 180 13.79 5.49 1.56
N ASP A 181 14.05 6.66 0.97
CA ASP A 181 13.47 7.95 1.38
C ASP A 181 13.55 8.20 2.90
N GLY A 182 14.70 7.86 3.48
CA GLY A 182 14.98 8.04 4.91
C GLY A 182 14.25 7.06 5.83
N LYS A 183 13.61 6.02 5.30
CA LYS A 183 12.86 5.02 6.06
C LYS A 183 13.42 3.63 5.81
N LEU A 184 13.35 2.76 6.81
CA LEU A 184 13.55 1.32 6.60
C LEU A 184 12.32 0.76 5.88
N ARG A 185 12.53 0.12 4.73
CA ARG A 185 11.48 -0.41 3.85
C ARG A 185 11.78 -1.87 3.49
N TYR A 186 10.72 -2.59 3.11
CA TYR A 186 10.81 -3.92 2.51
C TYR A 186 10.90 -3.82 1.00
N PHE A 187 11.62 -4.77 0.42
CA PHE A 187 11.76 -4.94 -1.02
C PHE A 187 11.52 -6.40 -1.38
N MET A 188 10.90 -6.60 -2.53
CA MET A 188 10.63 -7.90 -3.12
C MET A 188 11.95 -8.61 -3.51
N PRO A 189 11.96 -9.95 -3.67
CA PRO A 189 13.15 -10.68 -4.14
C PRO A 189 13.74 -10.14 -5.45
N GLU A 190 12.91 -9.55 -6.30
CA GLU A 190 13.27 -8.90 -7.56
C GLU A 190 13.95 -7.52 -7.36
N GLY A 191 13.91 -6.98 -6.14
CA GLY A 191 14.46 -5.67 -5.78
C GLY A 191 13.46 -4.51 -5.85
N GLU A 192 12.19 -4.79 -6.15
CA GLU A 192 11.12 -3.77 -6.20
C GLU A 192 10.68 -3.35 -4.79
N LEU A 193 10.39 -2.06 -4.60
CA LEU A 193 9.91 -1.53 -3.33
C LEU A 193 8.52 -2.09 -3.00
N MET A 194 8.36 -2.64 -1.80
CA MET A 194 7.04 -3.00 -1.28
C MET A 194 6.26 -1.73 -0.93
N LEU A 195 5.15 -1.51 -1.62
CA LEU A 195 4.27 -0.37 -1.36
C LEU A 195 3.60 -0.49 0.01
N THR A 196 3.41 0.65 0.68
CA THR A 196 2.50 0.73 1.82
C THR A 196 1.04 0.55 1.37
N PRO A 197 0.10 0.24 2.28
CA PRO A 197 -1.32 0.17 1.93
C PRO A 197 -1.85 1.44 1.25
N GLU A 198 -1.39 2.61 1.71
CA GLU A 198 -1.76 3.91 1.15
C GLU A 198 -1.17 4.12 -0.24
N GLU A 199 0.12 3.82 -0.42
CA GLU A 199 0.79 3.90 -1.73
C GLU A 199 0.11 2.96 -2.74
N TYR A 200 -0.25 1.75 -2.31
CA TYR A 200 -1.03 0.81 -3.13
C TYR A 200 -2.41 1.37 -3.48
N GLY A 201 -3.12 1.95 -2.51
CA GLY A 201 -4.43 2.57 -2.73
C GLY A 201 -4.38 3.67 -3.79
N VAL A 202 -3.40 4.58 -3.68
CA VAL A 202 -3.18 5.64 -4.67
C VAL A 202 -2.91 5.07 -6.06
N GLN A 203 -2.05 4.04 -6.16
CA GLN A 203 -1.74 3.40 -7.45
C GLN A 203 -2.98 2.75 -8.08
N GLN A 204 -3.82 2.06 -7.29
CA GLN A 204 -5.04 1.44 -7.81
C GLN A 204 -6.06 2.48 -8.28
N THR A 205 -6.21 3.59 -7.57
CA THR A 205 -7.07 4.70 -8.01
C THR A 205 -6.60 5.27 -9.36
N GLN A 206 -5.30 5.53 -9.50
CA GLN A 206 -4.74 6.03 -10.76
C GLN A 206 -4.96 5.07 -11.92
N LEU A 207 -4.79 3.76 -11.70
CA LEU A 207 -5.04 2.73 -12.71
C LEU A 207 -6.53 2.68 -13.09
N ALA A 208 -7.44 2.78 -12.12
CA ALA A 208 -8.88 2.79 -12.38
C ALA A 208 -9.32 4.04 -13.14
N GLU A 209 -8.77 5.21 -12.80
CA GLU A 209 -9.00 6.47 -13.53
C GLU A 209 -8.52 6.37 -14.98
N GLN A 210 -7.32 5.83 -15.20
CA GLN A 210 -6.77 5.63 -16.54
C GLN A 210 -7.62 4.64 -17.37
N GLN A 211 -8.08 3.54 -16.77
CA GLN A 211 -8.97 2.59 -17.44
C GLN A 211 -10.31 3.22 -17.80
N THR A 212 -10.86 4.05 -16.91
CA THR A 212 -12.11 4.78 -17.15
C THR A 212 -11.95 5.74 -18.32
N GLN A 213 -10.85 6.50 -18.36
CA GLN A 213 -10.57 7.41 -19.46
C GLN A 213 -10.44 6.68 -20.81
N LEU A 214 -9.73 5.55 -20.84
CA LEU A 214 -9.62 4.73 -22.05
C LEU A 214 -10.97 4.15 -22.50
N ALA A 215 -11.84 3.77 -21.55
CA ALA A 215 -13.18 3.27 -21.87
C ALA A 215 -14.10 4.38 -22.41
N GLU A 216 -13.99 5.60 -21.88
CA GLU A 216 -14.71 6.78 -22.40
C GLU A 216 -14.27 7.12 -23.82
N GLU A 217 -12.95 7.14 -24.07
CA GLU A 217 -12.40 7.36 -25.42
C GLU A 217 -12.88 6.28 -26.42
N ALA A 218 -12.90 5.01 -26.00
CA ALA A 218 -13.42 3.93 -26.83
C ALA A 218 -14.93 4.08 -27.12
N THR A 219 -15.70 4.56 -26.14
CA THR A 219 -17.14 4.82 -26.30
C THR A 219 -17.38 5.96 -27.28
N GLN A 220 -16.65 7.07 -27.15
CA GLN A 220 -16.75 8.20 -28.09
C GLN A 220 -16.41 7.79 -29.53
N LEU A 221 -15.39 6.94 -29.71
CA LEU A 221 -15.04 6.42 -31.03
C LEU A 221 -16.15 5.53 -31.60
N ALA A 222 -16.77 4.68 -30.78
CA ALA A 222 -17.89 3.83 -31.21
C ALA A 222 -19.14 4.66 -31.58
N GLU A 223 -19.43 5.73 -30.84
CA GLU A 223 -20.50 6.68 -31.16
C GLU A 223 -20.22 7.39 -32.50
N GLN A 224 -18.98 7.85 -32.71
CA GLN A 224 -18.59 8.48 -33.97
C GLN A 224 -18.71 7.51 -35.16
N GLN A 225 -18.29 6.26 -34.99
CA GLN A 225 -18.46 5.23 -36.03
C GLN A 225 -19.94 4.95 -36.33
N THR A 226 -20.79 4.92 -35.30
CA THR A 226 -22.25 4.74 -35.47
C THR A 226 -22.85 5.91 -36.24
N GLN A 227 -22.51 7.15 -35.89
CA GLN A 227 -22.97 8.35 -36.61
C GLN A 227 -22.53 8.34 -38.08
N LEU A 228 -21.29 7.93 -38.36
CA LEU A 228 -20.81 7.80 -39.74
C LEU A 228 -21.57 6.72 -40.52
N ALA A 229 -21.88 5.59 -39.89
CA ALA A 229 -22.68 4.52 -40.50
C ALA A 229 -24.13 4.97 -40.77
N GLU A 230 -24.73 5.73 -39.86
CA GLU A 230 -26.06 6.32 -40.07
C GLU A 230 -26.05 7.32 -41.23
N GLN A 231 -25.05 8.19 -41.31
CA GLN A 231 -24.91 9.14 -42.42
C GLN A 231 -24.72 8.43 -43.76
N GLN A 232 -23.91 7.37 -43.81
CA GLN A 232 -23.76 6.54 -45.01
C GLN A 232 -25.09 5.88 -45.42
N THR A 233 -25.87 5.41 -44.45
CA THR A 233 -27.19 4.80 -44.71
C THR A 233 -28.17 5.83 -45.29
N GLN A 234 -28.23 7.03 -44.72
CA GLN A 234 -29.07 8.12 -45.24
C GLN A 234 -28.69 8.53 -46.67
N LEU A 235 -27.39 8.62 -46.96
CA LEU A 235 -26.92 8.91 -48.32
C LEU A 235 -27.31 7.81 -49.31
N ALA A 236 -27.23 6.54 -48.92
CA ALA A 236 -27.65 5.42 -49.75
C ALA A 236 -29.17 5.43 -50.00
N GLU A 237 -29.98 5.76 -49.00
CA GLU A 237 -31.43 5.93 -49.15
C GLU A 237 -31.77 7.08 -50.11
N GLN A 238 -31.10 8.23 -49.98
CA GLN A 238 -31.31 9.37 -50.88
C GLN A 238 -30.92 9.05 -52.33
N GLN A 239 -29.81 8.34 -52.54
CA GLN A 239 -29.42 7.86 -53.87
C GLN A 239 -30.47 6.91 -54.47
N THR A 240 -31.02 6.02 -53.65
CA THR A 240 -32.07 5.08 -54.07
C THR A 240 -33.34 5.83 -54.50
N GLN A 241 -33.79 6.81 -53.71
CA GLN A 241 -34.94 7.66 -54.07
C GLN A 241 -34.72 8.44 -55.37
N LEU A 242 -33.53 9.00 -55.58
CA LEU A 242 -33.19 9.71 -56.82
C LEU A 242 -33.21 8.75 -58.03
N ALA A 243 -32.70 7.54 -57.87
CA ALA A 243 -32.74 6.52 -58.92
C ALA A 243 -34.18 6.11 -59.26
N GLU A 244 -35.04 5.94 -58.26
CA GLU A 244 -36.47 5.65 -58.45
C GLU A 244 -37.19 6.79 -59.20
N GLN A 245 -36.97 8.05 -58.80
CA GLN A 245 -37.54 9.21 -59.49
C GLN A 245 -37.06 9.32 -60.95
N ALA A 246 -35.78 9.09 -61.20
CA ALA A 246 -35.23 9.08 -62.55
C ALA A 246 -35.88 7.97 -63.42
N SER A 247 -36.08 6.79 -62.84
CA SER A 247 -36.77 5.67 -63.51
C SER A 247 -38.22 6.02 -63.85
N GLN A 248 -38.98 6.59 -62.91
CA GLN A 248 -40.37 7.02 -63.14
C GLN A 248 -40.47 8.10 -64.23
N LEU A 249 -39.55 9.07 -64.26
CA LEU A 249 -39.51 10.09 -65.30
C LEU A 249 -39.21 9.49 -66.67
N ALA A 250 -38.26 8.56 -66.76
CA ALA A 250 -37.94 7.85 -68.00
C ALA A 250 -39.15 7.05 -68.50
N GLU A 251 -39.88 6.38 -67.61
CA GLU A 251 -41.10 5.63 -67.95
C GLU A 251 -42.21 6.57 -68.45
N GLN A 252 -42.44 7.71 -67.78
CA GLN A 252 -43.41 8.72 -68.24
C GLN A 252 -43.05 9.31 -69.60
N GLN A 253 -41.77 9.61 -69.84
CA GLN A 253 -41.29 10.09 -71.14
C GLN A 253 -41.54 9.05 -72.23
N THR A 254 -41.26 7.78 -71.94
CA THR A 254 -41.50 6.66 -72.86
C THR A 254 -42.98 6.53 -73.20
N GLN A 255 -43.87 6.49 -72.21
CA GLN A 255 -45.33 6.45 -72.42
C GLN A 255 -45.86 7.66 -73.21
N ARG A 256 -45.29 8.86 -72.96
CA ARG A 256 -45.67 10.07 -73.70
C ARG A 256 -45.21 10.04 -75.14
N ALA A 257 -43.99 9.56 -75.40
CA ALA A 257 -43.48 9.35 -76.75
C ALA A 257 -44.34 8.34 -77.52
N GLU A 258 -44.72 7.22 -76.89
CA GLU A 258 -45.63 6.23 -77.46
C GLU A 258 -47.01 6.82 -77.79
N ARG A 259 -47.61 7.61 -76.89
CA ARG A 259 -48.89 8.30 -77.16
C ARG A 259 -48.79 9.30 -78.31
N LEU A 260 -47.70 10.07 -78.38
CA LEU A 260 -47.49 11.01 -79.49
C LEU A 260 -47.32 10.27 -80.81
N ALA A 261 -46.53 9.19 -80.84
CA ALA A 261 -46.37 8.34 -82.02
C ALA A 261 -47.71 7.74 -82.46
N ALA A 262 -48.54 7.25 -81.54
CA ALA A 262 -49.88 6.76 -81.84
C ALA A 262 -50.79 7.84 -82.46
N LYS A 263 -50.73 9.08 -81.94
CA LYS A 263 -51.53 10.20 -82.45
C LYS A 263 -51.04 10.73 -83.80
N LEU A 264 -49.74 10.68 -84.07
CA LEU A 264 -49.18 10.98 -85.40
C LEU A 264 -49.65 9.94 -86.43
N ARG A 265 -49.68 8.66 -86.06
CA ARG A 265 -50.24 7.58 -86.90
C ARG A 265 -51.73 7.80 -87.21
N GLU A 266 -52.53 8.25 -86.25
CA GLU A 266 -53.95 8.63 -86.49
C GLU A 266 -54.11 9.79 -87.49
N LEU A 267 -53.11 10.67 -87.60
CA LEU A 267 -53.09 11.79 -88.55
C LEU A 267 -52.47 11.40 -89.91
N ASN A 268 -52.21 10.11 -90.16
CA ASN A 268 -51.53 9.59 -91.35
C ASN A 268 -50.09 10.13 -91.56
N ILE A 269 -49.43 10.58 -90.48
CA ILE A 269 -48.02 10.98 -90.50
C ILE A 269 -47.21 9.84 -89.88
N ASP A 270 -46.26 9.30 -90.63
CA ASP A 270 -45.38 8.23 -90.12
C ASP A 270 -44.36 8.82 -89.13
N PRO A 271 -44.43 8.45 -87.83
CA PRO A 271 -43.57 9.01 -86.80
C PRO A 271 -42.10 8.57 -86.91
N ASP A 272 -41.77 7.54 -87.70
CA ASP A 272 -40.41 6.98 -87.80
C ASP A 272 -39.57 7.66 -88.91
N ILE A 273 -40.13 8.67 -89.60
CA ILE A 273 -39.48 9.41 -90.70
C ILE A 273 -39.21 10.89 -90.37
N LEU A 274 -39.46 11.32 -89.13
CA LEU A 274 -39.21 12.66 -88.59
C LEU A 274 -37.97 12.69 -87.68
#